data_AF-E5XSK3-F1
#
_entry.id   AF-E5XSK3-F1
#
_cell.length_a   1.000
_cell.length_b   1.000
_cell.length_c   1.000
_cell.angle_alpha   90.00
_cell.angle_beta   90.00
_cell.angle_gamma   90.00
#
_symmetry.space_group_name_H-M   'P 1'
#
loop_
_entity.id
_entity.type
_entity.pdbx_description
1 polymer ?
#
loop_
_entity_poly.entity_id
_entity_poly.type
_entity_poly.pdbx_seq_one_letter_code
_entity_poly.pdbx_strand_id
1 'polypeptide(L)'
;MPKAINAVLFRIVFFYMGSVALLALLVPYLNYGRDSPFVTFFSSLGAPWAGDAMNAVVITSAMSSLNAGLYSTGRIIRSMAMNGSAPAPLGKMNRSGVPYPGIILTCCFTVVGVFLNYLLEDAKEVFSIAIEMASIGVMGGWASIVVCQLQFYKLAKQGLAVRPSFRMPWAPYSNYATLVFLVAVVVIMGLPKSGETDFVKKYEGTITVGAFFFVFVPVLVGGWFLLRDRVNAIAQERIGYTGKFPVIANLPVDPANLPLKDPDDPRHLGAGAHHGKHEKGRSGDAAESAD
;
A
#
# COMPACT_ATOMS: atom_id res chain seq x y z
N MET A 1 7.71 -12.42 -10.03
CA MET A 1 6.93 -11.29 -9.48
C MET A 1 6.40 -10.34 -10.55
N PRO A 2 7.21 -9.75 -11.47
CA PRO A 2 6.70 -8.75 -12.43
C PRO A 2 5.59 -9.26 -13.35
N LYS A 3 5.70 -10.52 -13.83
CA LYS A 3 4.65 -11.16 -14.65
C LYS A 3 3.31 -11.25 -13.93
N ALA A 4 3.32 -11.58 -12.63
CA ALA A 4 2.09 -11.70 -11.84
C ALA A 4 1.41 -10.33 -11.66
N ILE A 5 2.19 -9.29 -11.38
CA ILE A 5 1.69 -7.91 -11.23
C ILE A 5 1.02 -7.45 -12.53
N ASN A 6 1.72 -7.60 -13.67
CA ASN A 6 1.18 -7.17 -14.96
C ASN A 6 -0.07 -7.98 -15.37
N ALA A 7 -0.11 -9.27 -15.06
CA ALA A 7 -1.29 -10.09 -15.29
C ALA A 7 -2.49 -9.64 -14.45
N VAL A 8 -2.27 -9.27 -13.19
CA VAL A 8 -3.34 -8.72 -12.33
C VAL A 8 -3.87 -7.40 -12.90
N LEU A 9 -2.99 -6.49 -13.34
CA LEU A 9 -3.42 -5.22 -13.96
C LEU A 9 -4.28 -5.45 -15.20
N PHE A 10 -3.86 -6.35 -16.10
CA PHE A 10 -4.64 -6.70 -17.28
C PHE A 10 -6.02 -7.25 -16.91
N ARG A 11 -6.08 -8.13 -15.90
CA ARG A 11 -7.35 -8.69 -15.40
C ARG A 11 -8.27 -7.62 -14.83
N ILE A 12 -7.75 -6.66 -14.07
CA ILE A 12 -8.55 -5.55 -13.54
C ILE A 12 -9.11 -4.74 -14.71
N VAL A 13 -8.28 -4.31 -15.65
CA VAL A 13 -8.75 -3.52 -16.80
C VAL A 13 -9.82 -4.29 -17.58
N PHE A 14 -9.56 -5.54 -17.94
CA PHE A 14 -10.49 -6.31 -18.77
C PHE A 14 -11.77 -6.71 -18.04
N PHE A 15 -11.66 -7.33 -16.85
CA PHE A 15 -12.84 -7.83 -16.14
C PHE A 15 -13.60 -6.73 -15.40
N TYR A 16 -12.92 -5.78 -14.76
CA TYR A 16 -13.59 -4.72 -13.99
C TYR A 16 -14.11 -3.62 -14.92
N MET A 17 -13.25 -3.00 -15.74
CA MET A 17 -13.74 -1.93 -16.62
C MET A 17 -14.70 -2.46 -17.69
N GLY A 18 -14.46 -3.67 -18.21
CA GLY A 18 -15.36 -4.32 -19.15
C GLY A 18 -16.75 -4.61 -18.56
N SER A 19 -16.83 -5.13 -17.33
CA SER A 19 -18.12 -5.37 -16.68
C SER A 19 -18.85 -4.08 -16.31
N VAL A 20 -18.14 -3.06 -15.82
CA VAL A 20 -18.73 -1.75 -15.52
C VAL A 20 -19.25 -1.07 -16.79
N ALA A 21 -18.48 -1.10 -17.88
CA ALA A 21 -18.91 -0.55 -19.16
C ALA A 21 -20.15 -1.27 -19.69
N LEU A 22 -20.18 -2.61 -19.62
CA LEU A 22 -21.34 -3.39 -20.01
C LEU A 22 -22.56 -3.04 -19.15
N LEU A 23 -22.41 -2.96 -17.83
CA LEU A 23 -23.51 -2.59 -16.93
C LEU A 23 -24.02 -1.16 -17.20
N ALA A 24 -23.12 -0.20 -17.46
CA ALA A 24 -23.47 1.18 -17.77
C ALA A 24 -24.22 1.32 -19.12
N LEU A 25 -23.92 0.47 -20.09
CA LEU A 25 -24.64 0.42 -21.38
C LEU A 25 -26.01 -0.26 -21.26
N LEU A 26 -26.17 -1.14 -20.28
CA LEU A 26 -27.30 -2.06 -20.18
C LEU A 26 -28.41 -1.56 -19.25
N VAL A 27 -28.04 -0.86 -18.17
CA VAL A 27 -28.99 -0.28 -17.21
C VAL A 27 -28.95 1.24 -17.35
N PRO A 28 -30.04 1.90 -17.78
CA PRO A 28 -30.12 3.36 -17.79
C PRO A 28 -29.81 3.88 -16.39
N TYR A 29 -28.87 4.83 -16.29
CA TYR A 29 -28.42 5.41 -15.01
C TYR A 29 -29.56 5.98 -14.15
N LEU A 30 -30.73 6.20 -14.76
CA LEU A 30 -31.95 6.73 -14.13
C LEU A 30 -32.73 5.69 -13.29
N ASN A 31 -32.45 4.38 -13.43
CA ASN A 31 -33.21 3.30 -12.77
C ASN A 31 -32.40 2.50 -11.72
N TYR A 32 -31.30 3.05 -11.20
CA TYR A 32 -30.60 2.43 -10.06
C TYR A 32 -31.49 2.52 -8.80
N GLY A 33 -32.24 1.45 -8.52
CA GLY A 33 -33.07 1.29 -7.33
C GLY A 33 -32.27 0.90 -6.08
N ARG A 34 -32.98 0.47 -5.03
CA ARG A 34 -32.38 -0.07 -3.79
C ARG A 34 -31.80 -1.48 -3.95
N ASP A 35 -32.20 -2.20 -4.99
CA ASP A 35 -31.79 -3.58 -5.23
C ASP A 35 -30.47 -3.68 -6.01
N SER A 36 -29.80 -4.84 -5.91
CA SER A 36 -28.57 -5.13 -6.65
C SER A 36 -28.79 -4.90 -8.15
N PRO A 37 -27.92 -4.13 -8.83
CA PRO A 37 -28.06 -3.83 -10.27
C PRO A 37 -28.20 -5.08 -11.15
N PHE A 38 -27.58 -6.18 -10.72
CA PHE A 38 -27.69 -7.48 -11.39
C PHE A 38 -29.07 -8.11 -11.21
N VAL A 39 -29.67 -7.99 -10.03
CA VAL A 39 -31.03 -8.48 -9.76
C VAL A 39 -32.02 -7.68 -10.60
N THR A 40 -31.90 -6.35 -10.62
CA THR A 40 -32.76 -5.48 -11.43
C THR A 40 -32.65 -5.83 -12.91
N PHE A 41 -31.42 -6.05 -13.40
CA PHE A 41 -31.18 -6.47 -14.77
C PHE A 41 -31.80 -7.83 -15.11
N PHE A 42 -31.48 -8.89 -14.37
CA PHE A 42 -31.96 -10.24 -14.68
C PHE A 42 -33.47 -10.39 -14.47
N SER A 43 -34.05 -9.63 -13.53
CA SER A 43 -35.50 -9.54 -13.35
C SER A 43 -36.18 -8.88 -14.56
N SER A 44 -35.58 -7.84 -15.15
CA SER A 44 -36.11 -7.19 -16.35
C SER A 44 -36.07 -8.08 -17.60
N LEU A 45 -35.19 -9.09 -17.63
CA LEU A 45 -35.09 -10.09 -18.69
C LEU A 45 -35.99 -11.33 -18.46
N GLY A 46 -36.77 -11.36 -17.37
CA GLY A 46 -37.65 -12.50 -17.06
C GLY A 46 -36.93 -13.70 -16.41
N ALA A 47 -35.72 -13.52 -15.87
CA ALA A 47 -34.97 -14.56 -15.17
C ALA A 47 -34.60 -14.15 -13.72
N PRO A 48 -35.56 -14.01 -12.79
CA PRO A 48 -35.29 -13.55 -11.41
C PRO A 48 -34.29 -14.43 -10.65
N TRP A 49 -34.32 -15.75 -10.89
CA TRP A 49 -33.41 -16.72 -10.27
C TRP A 49 -31.93 -16.43 -10.53
N ALA A 50 -31.60 -15.81 -11.68
CA ALA A 50 -30.23 -15.44 -12.01
C ALA A 50 -29.74 -14.26 -11.15
N GLY A 51 -30.65 -13.38 -10.71
CA GLY A 51 -30.36 -12.32 -9.74
C GLY A 51 -29.96 -12.88 -8.38
N ASP A 52 -30.73 -13.84 -7.87
CA ASP A 52 -30.45 -14.48 -6.57
C ASP A 52 -29.15 -15.29 -6.59
N ALA A 53 -28.92 -16.04 -7.68
CA ALA A 53 -27.66 -16.75 -7.88
C ALA A 53 -26.46 -15.79 -7.90
N MET A 54 -26.59 -14.63 -8.56
CA MET A 54 -25.54 -13.61 -8.58
C MET A 54 -25.29 -13.02 -7.19
N ASN A 55 -26.35 -12.72 -6.42
CA ASN A 55 -26.21 -12.25 -5.04
C ASN A 55 -25.44 -13.24 -4.16
N ALA A 56 -25.74 -14.54 -4.28
CA ALA A 56 -25.01 -15.58 -3.55
C ALA A 56 -23.50 -15.61 -3.90
N VAL A 57 -23.17 -15.43 -5.19
CA VAL A 57 -21.77 -15.33 -5.66
C VAL A 57 -21.09 -14.08 -5.08
N VAL A 58 -21.78 -12.94 -5.08
CA VAL A 58 -21.24 -11.67 -4.55
C VAL A 58 -20.96 -11.78 -3.05
N ILE A 59 -21.88 -12.34 -2.26
CA ILE A 59 -21.70 -12.52 -0.81
C ILE A 59 -20.53 -13.47 -0.53
N THR A 60 -20.45 -14.60 -1.25
CA THR A 60 -19.35 -15.56 -1.09
C THR A 60 -17.99 -14.94 -1.44
N SER A 61 -17.96 -14.14 -2.51
CA SER A 61 -16.76 -13.41 -2.93
C SER A 61 -16.33 -12.36 -1.90
N ALA A 62 -17.30 -11.62 -1.35
CA ALA A 62 -17.06 -10.64 -0.29
C ALA A 62 -16.52 -11.29 0.98
N MET A 63 -17.09 -12.42 1.42
CA MET A 63 -16.60 -13.19 2.56
C MET A 63 -15.16 -13.70 2.37
N SER A 64 -14.83 -14.16 1.16
CA SER A 64 -13.47 -14.60 0.83
C SER A 64 -12.46 -13.45 0.88
N SER A 65 -12.82 -12.29 0.30
CA SER A 65 -11.99 -11.07 0.37
C SER A 65 -11.82 -10.58 1.81
N LEU A 66 -12.86 -10.64 2.63
CA LEU A 66 -12.81 -10.28 4.05
C LEU A 66 -11.83 -11.18 4.82
N ASN A 67 -11.87 -12.50 4.62
CA ASN A 67 -10.96 -13.43 5.27
C ASN A 67 -9.49 -13.14 4.91
N ALA A 68 -9.19 -12.91 3.63
CA ALA A 68 -7.86 -12.51 3.19
C ALA A 68 -7.43 -11.15 3.78
N GLY A 69 -8.36 -10.19 3.84
CA GLY A 69 -8.15 -8.85 4.40
C GLY A 69 -7.81 -8.87 5.89
N LEU A 70 -8.56 -9.63 6.69
CA LEU A 70 -8.32 -9.80 8.14
C LEU A 70 -6.93 -10.39 8.41
N TYR A 71 -6.57 -11.43 7.65
CA TYR A 71 -5.27 -12.08 7.81
C TYR A 71 -4.10 -11.16 7.41
N SER A 72 -4.24 -10.44 6.29
CA SER A 72 -3.25 -9.46 5.82
C SER A 72 -3.05 -8.35 6.86
N THR A 73 -4.15 -7.78 7.37
CA THR A 73 -4.13 -6.72 8.37
C THR A 73 -3.47 -7.19 9.67
N GLY A 74 -3.80 -8.40 10.14
CA GLY A 74 -3.14 -8.99 11.32
C GLY A 74 -1.62 -9.12 11.16
N ARG A 75 -1.14 -9.47 9.96
CA ARG A 75 0.30 -9.51 9.64
C ARG A 75 0.94 -8.13 9.60
N ILE A 76 0.24 -7.13 9.06
CA ILE A 76 0.71 -5.73 9.05
C ILE A 76 0.83 -5.20 10.48
N ILE A 77 -0.20 -5.39 11.31
CA ILE A 77 -0.20 -4.99 12.73
C ILE A 77 0.97 -5.66 13.47
N ARG A 78 1.17 -6.96 13.26
CA ARG A 78 2.31 -7.67 13.85
C ARG A 78 3.65 -7.07 13.39
N SER A 79 3.81 -6.77 12.11
CA SER A 79 5.02 -6.14 11.60
C SER A 79 5.29 -4.79 12.27
N MET A 80 4.23 -3.99 12.48
CA MET A 80 4.33 -2.72 13.21
C MET A 80 4.71 -2.92 14.67
N ALA A 81 4.14 -3.93 15.35
CA ALA A 81 4.47 -4.24 16.75
C ALA A 81 5.92 -4.70 16.90
N MET A 82 6.40 -5.53 15.97
CA MET A 82 7.82 -5.94 15.92
C MET A 82 8.73 -4.73 15.69
N ASN A 83 8.30 -3.73 14.93
CA ASN A 83 9.09 -2.52 14.67
C ASN A 83 8.97 -1.44 15.77
N GLY A 84 8.26 -1.73 16.88
CA GLY A 84 8.06 -0.78 17.97
C GLY A 84 6.93 0.23 17.77
N SER A 85 6.38 0.33 16.56
CA SER A 85 5.32 1.26 16.17
C SER A 85 3.92 0.85 16.64
N ALA A 86 3.74 -0.36 17.16
CA ALA A 86 2.48 -0.81 17.77
C ALA A 86 2.71 -1.48 19.14
N PRO A 87 1.66 -1.60 19.98
CA PRO A 87 1.75 -2.27 21.28
C PRO A 87 2.36 -3.67 21.21
N ALA A 88 3.26 -4.00 22.15
CA ALA A 88 3.94 -5.29 22.18
C ALA A 88 3.02 -6.53 22.17
N PRO A 89 1.84 -6.54 22.83
CA PRO A 89 0.92 -7.67 22.79
C PRO A 89 0.43 -8.02 21.38
N LEU A 90 0.39 -7.04 20.46
CA LEU A 90 -0.03 -7.24 19.08
C LEU A 90 1.02 -7.99 18.23
N GLY A 91 2.24 -8.15 18.74
CA GLY A 91 3.30 -8.93 18.10
C GLY A 91 3.17 -10.45 18.29
N LYS A 92 2.30 -10.90 19.20
CA LYS A 92 2.15 -12.32 19.56
C LYS A 92 1.56 -13.16 18.42
N MET A 93 1.91 -14.44 18.43
CA MET A 93 1.40 -15.45 17.48
C MET A 93 0.82 -16.64 18.25
N ASN A 94 -0.14 -17.33 17.63
CA ASN A 94 -0.61 -18.62 18.13
C ASN A 94 0.37 -19.75 17.72
N ARG A 95 0.19 -20.96 18.28
CA ARG A 95 0.97 -22.18 17.98
C ARG A 95 1.04 -22.51 16.49
N SER A 96 -0.01 -22.19 15.72
CA SER A 96 -0.07 -22.39 14.27
C SER A 96 0.61 -21.28 13.45
N GLY A 97 1.30 -20.33 14.10
CA GLY A 97 2.00 -19.24 13.41
C GLY A 97 1.11 -18.09 12.93
N VAL A 98 -0.10 -17.95 13.49
CA VAL A 98 -1.08 -16.92 13.09
C VAL A 98 -1.03 -15.72 14.06
N PRO A 99 -0.94 -14.46 13.57
CA PRO A 99 -0.97 -13.25 14.42
C PRO A 99 -2.39 -12.95 14.92
N TYR A 100 -2.85 -13.75 15.88
CA TYR A 100 -4.23 -13.68 16.38
C TYR A 100 -4.64 -12.34 17.02
N PRO A 101 -3.79 -11.57 17.73
CA PRO A 101 -4.25 -10.35 18.40
C PRO A 101 -4.67 -9.27 17.40
N GLY A 102 -3.92 -9.12 16.30
CA GLY A 102 -4.27 -8.18 15.23
C GLY A 102 -5.56 -8.58 14.49
N ILE A 103 -5.79 -9.89 14.33
CA ILE A 103 -7.02 -10.41 13.72
C ILE A 103 -8.22 -10.12 14.63
N ILE A 104 -8.13 -10.46 15.93
CA ILE A 104 -9.21 -10.20 16.90
C ILE A 104 -9.53 -8.71 16.95
N LEU A 105 -8.51 -7.85 17.02
CA LEU A 105 -8.70 -6.40 17.02
C LEU A 105 -9.50 -5.94 15.80
N THR A 106 -9.12 -6.41 14.60
CA THR A 106 -9.82 -6.05 13.36
C THR A 106 -11.25 -6.60 13.34
N CYS A 107 -11.46 -7.84 13.80
CA CYS A 107 -12.80 -8.42 13.93
C CYS A 107 -13.68 -7.63 14.90
N CYS A 108 -13.15 -7.16 16.03
CA CYS A 108 -13.89 -6.32 16.97
C CYS A 108 -14.39 -5.03 16.29
N PHE A 109 -13.54 -4.34 15.53
CA PHE A 109 -13.96 -3.15 14.77
C PHE A 109 -15.03 -3.48 13.73
N THR A 110 -14.89 -4.60 13.01
CA THR A 110 -15.91 -5.04 12.04
C THR A 110 -17.26 -5.31 12.72
N VAL A 111 -17.28 -6.02 13.84
CA VAL A 111 -18.53 -6.32 14.58
C VAL A 111 -19.16 -5.05 15.13
N VAL A 112 -18.35 -4.14 15.69
CA VAL A 112 -18.84 -2.83 16.14
C VAL A 112 -19.44 -2.04 14.97
N GLY A 113 -18.79 -2.03 13.80
CA GLY A 113 -19.31 -1.37 12.61
C GLY A 113 -20.65 -1.95 12.14
N VAL A 114 -20.79 -3.28 12.14
CA VAL A 114 -22.06 -3.95 11.81
C VAL A 114 -23.15 -3.61 12.83
N PHE A 115 -22.81 -3.58 14.12
CA PHE A 115 -23.76 -3.27 15.18
C PHE A 115 -24.23 -1.81 15.11
N LEU A 116 -23.31 -0.87 14.87
CA LEU A 116 -23.64 0.54 14.64
C LEU A 116 -24.53 0.72 13.40
N ASN A 117 -24.27 -0.04 12.34
CA ASN A 117 -25.11 -0.03 11.14
C ASN A 117 -26.53 -0.59 11.38
N TYR A 118 -26.72 -1.47 12.38
CA TYR A 118 -28.03 -2.02 12.72
C TYR A 118 -28.83 -1.13 13.68
N LEU A 119 -28.17 -0.50 14.64
CA LEU A 119 -28.86 0.29 15.68
C LEU A 119 -29.28 1.69 15.24
N LEU A 120 -28.62 2.27 14.24
CA LEU A 120 -28.89 3.63 13.80
C LEU A 120 -29.89 3.59 12.64
N GLU A 121 -31.07 4.21 12.84
CA GLU A 121 -32.16 4.26 11.85
C GLU A 121 -31.73 4.96 10.54
N ASP A 122 -30.71 5.82 10.61
CA ASP A 122 -30.00 6.45 9.49
C ASP A 122 -28.78 5.64 9.01
N ALA A 123 -28.91 4.31 8.91
CA ALA A 123 -27.82 3.40 8.51
C ALA A 123 -27.08 3.81 7.22
N LYS A 124 -27.77 4.49 6.30
CA LYS A 124 -27.17 5.04 5.08
C LYS A 124 -26.13 6.11 5.36
N GLU A 125 -26.36 6.97 6.35
CA GLU A 125 -25.48 8.09 6.68
C GLU A 125 -24.21 7.59 7.37
N VAL A 126 -24.35 6.66 8.32
CA VAL A 126 -23.22 6.06 9.02
C VAL A 126 -22.30 5.31 8.05
N PHE A 127 -22.89 4.56 7.12
CA PHE A 127 -22.14 3.85 6.09
C PHE A 127 -21.43 4.81 5.11
N SER A 128 -22.12 5.88 4.69
CA SER A 128 -21.54 6.94 3.83
C SER A 128 -20.32 7.56 4.49
N ILE A 129 -20.47 8.05 5.72
CA ILE A 129 -19.39 8.69 6.49
C ILE A 129 -18.24 7.70 6.73
N ALA A 130 -18.53 6.43 7.07
CA ALA A 130 -17.50 5.41 7.27
C ALA A 130 -16.70 5.14 6.00
N ILE A 131 -17.36 5.07 4.83
CA ILE A 131 -16.68 4.92 3.54
C ILE A 131 -15.87 6.15 3.19
N GLU A 132 -16.40 7.36 3.40
CA GLU A 132 -15.67 8.60 3.15
C GLU A 132 -14.39 8.65 4.00
N MET A 133 -14.48 8.36 5.30
CA MET A 133 -13.33 8.28 6.20
C MET A 133 -12.32 7.20 5.77
N ALA A 134 -12.79 5.99 5.45
CA ALA A 134 -11.94 4.89 5.00
C ALA A 134 -11.22 5.24 3.68
N SER A 135 -11.92 5.91 2.76
CA SER A 135 -11.38 6.32 1.46
C SER A 135 -10.24 7.32 1.64
N ILE A 136 -10.39 8.30 2.52
CA ILE A 136 -9.31 9.25 2.84
C ILE A 136 -8.10 8.54 3.45
N GLY A 137 -8.32 7.58 4.36
CA GLY A 137 -7.25 6.75 4.92
C GLY A 137 -6.49 5.93 3.87
N VAL A 138 -7.21 5.30 2.95
CA VAL A 138 -6.61 4.54 1.83
C VAL A 138 -5.83 5.47 0.90
N MET A 139 -6.36 6.63 0.56
CA MET A 139 -5.66 7.65 -0.23
C MET A 139 -4.38 8.13 0.46
N GLY A 140 -4.42 8.37 1.78
CA GLY A 140 -3.24 8.69 2.57
C GLY A 140 -2.18 7.57 2.53
N GLY A 141 -2.62 6.31 2.59
CA GLY A 141 -1.76 5.14 2.38
C GLY A 141 -1.08 5.16 1.01
N TRP A 142 -1.83 5.35 -0.07
CA TRP A 142 -1.27 5.46 -1.42
C TRP A 142 -0.32 6.66 -1.58
N ALA A 143 -0.68 7.81 -1.04
CA ALA A 143 0.17 8.99 -1.04
C ALA A 143 1.50 8.71 -0.32
N SER A 144 1.46 8.03 0.84
CA SER A 144 2.67 7.64 1.59
C SER A 144 3.57 6.71 0.77
N ILE A 145 3.00 5.75 0.04
CA ILE A 145 3.75 4.84 -0.84
C ILE A 145 4.47 5.64 -1.94
N VAL A 146 3.78 6.60 -2.57
CA VAL A 146 4.35 7.43 -3.63
C VAL A 146 5.43 8.37 -3.10
N VAL A 147 5.24 8.95 -1.91
CA VAL A 147 6.25 9.79 -1.25
C VAL A 147 7.50 8.97 -0.90
N CYS A 148 7.34 7.78 -0.33
CA CYS A 148 8.45 6.85 -0.07
C CYS A 148 9.20 6.49 -1.37
N GLN A 149 8.47 6.23 -2.46
CA GLN A 149 9.06 5.96 -3.76
C GLN A 149 9.83 7.16 -4.32
N LEU A 150 9.34 8.39 -4.12
CA LEU A 150 10.04 9.60 -4.54
C LEU A 150 11.32 9.82 -3.75
N GLN A 151 11.30 9.58 -2.44
CA GLN A 151 12.51 9.63 -1.60
C GLN A 151 13.50 8.54 -1.98
N PHE A 152 13.03 7.32 -2.24
CA PHE A 152 13.86 6.23 -2.75
C PHE A 152 14.51 6.60 -4.10
N TYR A 153 13.75 7.22 -5.01
CA TYR A 153 14.28 7.69 -6.29
C TYR A 153 15.40 8.72 -6.12
N LYS A 154 15.25 9.67 -5.17
CA LYS A 154 16.27 10.67 -4.84
C LYS A 154 17.52 10.04 -4.24
N LEU A 155 17.38 9.15 -3.25
CA LEU A 155 18.49 8.41 -2.64
C LEU A 155 19.26 7.57 -3.68
N ALA A 156 18.53 6.92 -4.59
CA ALA A 156 19.15 6.17 -5.67
C ALA A 156 19.89 7.04 -6.69
N LYS A 157 19.42 8.28 -6.92
CA LYS A 157 20.13 9.26 -7.76
C LYS A 157 21.41 9.78 -7.08
N GLN A 158 21.43 9.81 -5.74
CA GLN A 158 22.59 10.17 -4.93
C GLN A 158 23.59 9.01 -4.75
N GLY A 159 23.31 7.82 -5.31
CA GLY A 159 24.17 6.64 -5.17
C GLY A 159 24.04 5.90 -3.84
N LEU A 160 23.13 6.35 -2.96
CA LEU A 160 22.93 5.79 -1.61
C LEU A 160 21.99 4.57 -1.60
N ALA A 161 21.34 4.27 -2.72
CA ALA A 161 20.43 3.13 -2.85
C ALA A 161 20.53 2.47 -4.23
N VAL A 162 20.51 1.14 -4.26
CA VAL A 162 20.54 0.36 -5.50
C VAL A 162 19.16 0.36 -6.15
N ARG A 163 19.08 0.74 -7.43
CA ARG A 163 17.79 0.73 -8.16
C ARG A 163 17.34 -0.69 -8.49
N PRO A 164 16.05 -1.03 -8.29
CA PRO A 164 15.50 -2.32 -8.68
C PRO A 164 15.45 -2.47 -10.21
N SER A 165 15.40 -3.73 -10.67
CA SER A 165 15.26 -4.09 -12.09
C SER A 165 13.87 -3.75 -12.63
N PHE A 166 12.83 -3.93 -11.82
CA PHE A 166 11.47 -3.49 -12.11
C PHE A 166 11.31 -2.03 -11.71
N ARG A 167 11.20 -1.13 -12.69
CA ARG A 167 11.19 0.32 -12.48
C ARG A 167 9.82 0.89 -12.77
N MET A 168 9.45 1.91 -12.02
CA MET A 168 8.27 2.70 -12.32
C MET A 168 8.50 3.47 -13.63
N PRO A 169 7.60 3.33 -14.62
CA PRO A 169 7.69 4.10 -15.85
C PRO A 169 7.54 5.59 -15.55
N TRP A 170 8.35 6.42 -16.22
CA TRP A 170 8.31 7.89 -16.16
C TRP A 170 8.60 8.52 -14.78
N ALA A 171 9.25 7.79 -13.87
CA ALA A 171 9.67 8.37 -12.59
C ALA A 171 10.74 9.48 -12.81
N PRO A 172 10.58 10.67 -12.20
CA PRO A 172 9.68 11.00 -11.10
C PRO A 172 8.35 11.67 -11.52
N TYR A 173 8.12 11.99 -12.79
CA TYR A 173 6.92 12.71 -13.24
C TYR A 173 5.62 11.96 -12.92
N SER A 174 5.62 10.63 -13.09
CA SER A 174 4.47 9.78 -12.72
C SER A 174 4.14 9.82 -11.22
N ASN A 175 5.13 10.01 -10.35
CA ASN A 175 4.91 10.18 -8.91
C ASN A 175 4.20 11.50 -8.63
N TYR A 176 4.69 12.60 -9.21
CA TYR A 176 4.07 13.92 -9.04
C TYR A 176 2.65 13.95 -9.61
N ALA A 177 2.44 13.38 -10.79
CA ALA A 177 1.11 13.26 -11.38
C ALA A 177 0.14 12.48 -10.47
N THR A 178 0.60 11.35 -9.88
CA THR A 178 -0.21 10.58 -8.93
C THR A 178 -0.54 11.38 -7.67
N LEU A 179 0.43 12.09 -7.11
CA LEU A 179 0.19 12.92 -5.91
C LEU A 179 -0.80 14.06 -6.20
N VAL A 180 -0.64 14.75 -7.32
CA VAL A 180 -1.58 15.80 -7.75
C VAL A 180 -2.98 15.23 -7.95
N PHE A 181 -3.09 14.05 -8.57
CA PHE A 181 -4.37 13.35 -8.74
C PHE A 181 -5.01 13.01 -7.39
N LEU A 182 -4.27 12.42 -6.45
CA LEU A 182 -4.81 12.10 -5.12
C LEU A 182 -5.26 13.35 -4.37
N VAL A 183 -4.49 14.45 -4.44
CA VAL A 183 -4.90 15.75 -3.86
C VAL A 183 -6.17 16.27 -4.50
N ALA A 184 -6.28 16.20 -5.84
CA ALA A 184 -7.48 16.63 -6.54
C ALA A 184 -8.71 15.81 -6.12
N VAL A 185 -8.58 14.50 -5.94
CA VAL A 185 -9.69 13.65 -5.45
C VAL A 185 -10.11 14.04 -4.04
N VAL A 186 -9.16 14.27 -3.12
CA VAL A 186 -9.46 14.72 -1.75
C VAL A 186 -10.18 16.07 -1.76
N VAL A 187 -9.75 17.01 -2.62
CA VAL A 187 -10.40 18.31 -2.78
C VAL A 187 -11.83 18.12 -3.27
N ILE A 188 -12.06 17.30 -4.30
CA ILE A 188 -13.39 17.02 -4.84
C ILE A 188 -14.30 16.38 -3.80
N MET A 189 -13.78 15.42 -3.01
CA MET A 189 -14.52 14.82 -1.89
C MET A 189 -14.91 15.86 -0.84
N GLY A 190 -14.09 16.90 -0.63
CA GLY A 190 -14.36 17.98 0.29
C GLY A 190 -15.30 19.07 -0.25
N LEU A 191 -15.71 19.02 -1.52
CA LEU A 191 -16.62 20.03 -2.09
C LEU A 191 -18.07 19.80 -1.62
N PRO A 192 -18.86 20.87 -1.49
CA PRO A 192 -20.24 20.74 -1.07
C PRO A 192 -21.10 20.04 -2.13
N LYS A 193 -21.97 19.11 -1.70
CA LYS A 193 -22.90 18.39 -2.59
C LYS A 193 -23.95 19.38 -3.13
N SER A 194 -23.97 19.58 -4.45
CA SER A 194 -24.89 20.52 -5.10
C SER A 194 -26.30 19.94 -5.19
N GLY A 195 -27.30 20.68 -4.71
CA GLY A 195 -28.72 20.27 -4.71
C GLY A 195 -29.27 19.84 -3.35
N GLU A 196 -28.43 19.76 -2.32
CA GLU A 196 -28.83 19.40 -0.95
C GLU A 196 -29.10 20.65 -0.09
N THR A 197 -30.23 20.67 0.62
CA THR A 197 -30.64 21.79 1.50
C THR A 197 -30.16 21.62 2.93
N ASP A 198 -29.95 20.38 3.38
CA ASP A 198 -29.47 20.08 4.72
C ASP A 198 -28.00 20.46 4.86
N PHE A 199 -27.67 21.35 5.79
CA PHE A 199 -26.30 21.84 5.99
C PHE A 199 -25.30 20.70 6.25
N VAL A 200 -25.66 19.73 7.09
CA VAL A 200 -24.80 18.59 7.45
C VAL A 200 -24.51 17.72 6.23
N LYS A 201 -25.53 17.41 5.42
CA LYS A 201 -25.37 16.57 4.22
C LYS A 201 -24.65 17.31 3.10
N LYS A 202 -24.91 18.60 2.96
CA LYS A 202 -24.23 19.47 1.99
C LYS A 202 -22.73 19.52 2.23
N TYR A 203 -22.31 19.61 3.50
CA TYR A 203 -20.90 19.71 3.89
C TYR A 203 -20.32 18.41 4.46
N GLU A 204 -20.99 17.26 4.30
CA GLU A 204 -20.56 15.96 4.84
C GLU A 204 -19.10 15.67 4.48
N GLY A 205 -18.77 15.72 3.19
CA GLY A 205 -17.42 15.50 2.70
C GLY A 205 -16.41 16.55 3.18
N THR A 206 -16.81 17.82 3.29
CA THR A 206 -15.95 18.88 3.85
C THR A 206 -15.64 18.62 5.33
N ILE A 207 -16.65 18.23 6.10
CA ILE A 207 -16.53 17.91 7.52
C ILE A 207 -15.66 16.66 7.69
N THR A 208 -15.89 15.61 6.90
CA THR A 208 -15.10 14.37 6.96
C THR A 208 -13.63 14.62 6.62
N VAL A 209 -13.35 15.37 5.55
CA VAL A 209 -11.98 15.73 5.15
C VAL A 209 -11.34 16.63 6.20
N GLY A 210 -12.03 17.66 6.66
CA GLY A 210 -11.55 18.57 7.71
C GLY A 210 -11.24 17.81 9.00
N ALA A 211 -12.19 17.03 9.52
CA ALA A 211 -12.01 16.22 10.71
C ALA A 211 -10.85 15.23 10.56
N PHE A 212 -10.70 14.59 9.40
CA PHE A 212 -9.56 13.73 9.14
C PHE A 212 -8.25 14.50 9.26
N PHE A 213 -8.08 15.64 8.59
CA PHE A 213 -6.84 16.42 8.69
C PHE A 213 -6.57 16.94 10.11
N PHE A 214 -7.58 17.47 10.80
CA PHE A 214 -7.43 18.03 12.15
C PHE A 214 -7.28 16.97 13.25
N VAL A 215 -7.74 15.74 13.05
CA VAL A 215 -7.61 14.66 14.04
C VAL A 215 -6.46 13.71 13.69
N PHE A 216 -6.44 13.16 12.47
CA PHE A 216 -5.43 12.16 12.11
C PHE A 216 -4.03 12.72 12.02
N VAL A 217 -3.83 13.93 11.48
CA VAL A 217 -2.47 14.49 11.36
C VAL A 217 -1.85 14.72 12.74
N PRO A 218 -2.52 15.38 13.71
CA PRO A 218 -1.99 15.50 15.06
C PRO A 218 -1.80 14.16 15.77
N VAL A 219 -2.70 13.19 15.57
CA VAL A 219 -2.55 11.84 16.13
C VAL A 219 -1.32 11.13 15.56
N LEU A 220 -1.06 11.24 14.25
CA LEU A 220 0.13 10.66 13.62
C LEU A 220 1.42 11.35 14.09
N VAL A 221 1.40 12.68 14.18
CA VAL A 221 2.55 13.47 14.66
C VAL A 221 2.83 13.18 16.13
N GLY A 222 1.80 13.27 16.99
CA GLY A 222 1.91 12.95 18.41
C GLY A 222 2.32 11.49 18.64
N GLY A 223 1.71 10.56 17.91
CA GLY A 223 2.07 9.14 17.93
C GLY A 223 3.52 8.89 17.52
N TRP A 224 4.02 9.59 16.49
CA TRP A 224 5.43 9.53 16.12
C TRP A 224 6.33 10.01 17.25
N PHE A 225 6.05 11.16 17.86
CA PHE A 225 6.86 11.68 18.96
C PHE A 225 6.84 10.79 20.21
N LEU A 226 5.71 10.15 20.52
CA LEU A 226 5.60 9.22 21.64
C LEU A 226 6.32 7.89 21.40
N LEU A 227 6.41 7.45 20.14
CA LEU A 227 6.96 6.14 19.79
C LEU A 227 8.38 6.19 19.23
N ARG A 228 8.89 7.37 18.84
CA ARG A 228 10.19 7.51 18.15
C ARG A 228 11.34 6.87 18.93
N ASP A 229 11.37 7.04 20.25
CA ASP A 229 12.50 6.55 21.06
C ASP A 229 12.50 5.02 21.09
N ARG A 230 11.33 4.41 21.24
CA ARG A 230 11.14 2.96 21.17
C ARG A 230 11.45 2.41 19.78
N VAL A 231 10.99 3.08 18.73
CA VAL A 231 11.24 2.68 17.33
C VAL A 231 12.73 2.76 17.01
N ASN A 232 13.40 3.83 17.42
CA ASN A 232 14.83 4.02 17.20
C ASN A 232 15.67 3.02 18.01
N ALA A 233 15.31 2.73 19.26
CA ALA A 233 15.99 1.72 20.07
C ALA A 233 15.92 0.32 19.41
N ILE A 234 14.73 -0.11 18.98
CA ILE A 234 14.55 -1.39 18.29
C ILE A 234 15.25 -1.40 16.93
N ALA A 235 15.27 -0.26 16.22
CA ALA A 235 16.03 -0.13 14.98
C ALA A 235 17.54 -0.25 15.22
N GLN A 236 18.05 0.30 16.32
CA GLN A 236 19.46 0.20 16.72
C GLN A 236 19.85 -1.23 17.11
N GLU A 237 19.01 -1.94 17.86
CA GLU A 237 19.23 -3.36 18.20
C GLU A 237 19.30 -4.28 16.96
N ARG A 238 18.66 -3.87 15.86
CA ARG A 238 18.69 -4.60 14.58
C ARG A 238 19.87 -4.23 13.69
N ILE A 239 20.71 -3.29 14.10
CA ILE A 239 21.97 -2.98 13.40
C ILE A 239 22.87 -4.20 13.53
N GLY A 240 23.15 -4.86 12.40
CA GLY A 240 24.07 -6.01 12.32
C GLY A 240 23.45 -7.39 12.56
N TYR A 241 22.20 -7.50 13.02
CA TYR A 241 21.50 -8.79 13.19
C TYR A 241 20.14 -8.79 12.47
N THR A 242 20.09 -9.40 11.29
CA THR A 242 18.85 -9.62 10.55
C THR A 242 18.79 -11.04 9.97
N GLY A 243 18.59 -12.05 10.81
CA GLY A 243 18.16 -13.41 10.41
C GLY A 243 18.92 -14.08 9.25
N LYS A 244 18.35 -15.15 8.67
CA LYS A 244 18.95 -15.90 7.55
C LYS A 244 19.06 -15.13 6.22
N PHE A 245 18.53 -13.90 6.14
CA PHE A 245 18.58 -13.06 4.94
C PHE A 245 18.73 -11.58 5.35
N PRO A 246 19.93 -10.99 5.25
CA PRO A 246 20.15 -9.64 5.73
C PRO A 246 19.49 -8.60 4.84
N VAL A 247 18.54 -7.84 5.41
CA VAL A 247 18.06 -6.59 4.83
C VAL A 247 18.69 -5.48 5.67
N ILE A 248 19.76 -4.88 5.15
CA ILE A 248 20.39 -3.71 5.76
C ILE A 248 19.34 -2.60 5.77
N ALA A 249 18.88 -2.20 6.95
CA ALA A 249 18.02 -1.04 7.09
C ALA A 249 18.87 0.20 6.74
N ASN A 250 18.61 0.80 5.58
CA ASN A 250 19.20 2.10 5.26
C ASN A 250 18.57 3.14 6.19
N LEU A 251 19.37 3.68 7.11
CA LEU A 251 18.97 4.78 7.97
C LEU A 251 18.59 6.01 7.11
N PRO A 252 17.70 6.91 7.60
CA PRO A 252 17.71 8.29 7.14
C PRO A 252 19.12 8.84 7.36
N VAL A 253 19.78 9.30 6.31
CA VAL A 253 21.15 9.83 6.40
C VAL A 253 21.11 11.08 7.29
N ASP A 254 21.72 11.00 8.46
CA ASP A 254 21.99 12.14 9.31
C ASP A 254 23.13 12.96 8.69
N PRO A 255 22.91 14.24 8.31
CA PRO A 255 23.96 15.09 7.77
C PRO A 255 25.17 15.25 8.72
N ALA A 256 24.98 15.07 10.03
CA ALA A 256 26.05 15.14 11.02
C ALA A 256 26.88 13.83 11.11
N ASN A 257 26.39 12.73 10.56
CA ASN A 257 27.02 11.40 10.57
C ASN A 257 27.23 10.86 9.14
N LEU A 258 27.54 11.75 8.19
CA LEU A 258 28.12 11.33 6.92
C LEU A 258 29.46 10.64 7.24
N PRO A 259 29.70 9.38 6.83
CA PRO A 259 31.02 8.80 6.99
C PRO A 259 32.00 9.73 6.26
N LEU A 260 33.01 10.21 7.01
CA LEU A 260 34.17 10.86 6.42
C LEU A 260 34.62 9.95 5.28
N LYS A 261 34.72 10.52 4.08
CA LYS A 261 35.07 9.80 2.87
C LYS A 261 36.41 9.09 3.10
N ASP A 262 36.33 7.80 3.40
CA ASP A 262 37.51 6.98 3.68
C ASP A 262 38.27 6.79 2.36
N PRO A 263 39.50 7.30 2.22
CA PRO A 263 40.30 7.13 1.02
C PRO A 263 40.57 5.65 0.70
N ASP A 264 40.43 4.75 1.69
CA ASP A 264 40.84 3.35 1.60
C ASP A 264 39.66 2.35 1.58
N ASP A 265 38.41 2.78 1.34
CA ASP A 265 37.28 1.83 1.21
C ASP A 265 37.47 0.91 -0.03
N PRO A 266 37.67 -0.41 0.17
CA PRO A 266 37.94 -1.34 -0.92
C PRO A 266 36.73 -1.53 -1.86
N ARG A 267 35.54 -1.02 -1.51
CA ARG A 267 34.36 -1.01 -2.40
C ARG A 267 34.49 -0.01 -3.57
N HIS A 268 35.54 0.82 -3.59
CA HIS A 268 35.87 1.70 -4.71
C HIS A 268 37.00 1.17 -5.62
N LEU A 269 37.68 0.08 -5.25
CA LEU A 269 38.79 -0.50 -6.05
C LEU A 269 38.33 -1.55 -7.08
N GLY A 270 37.06 -1.51 -7.49
CA GLY A 270 36.43 -2.54 -8.32
C GLY A 270 35.81 -2.04 -9.61
N ALA A 271 36.41 -1.06 -10.29
CA ALA A 271 35.96 -0.63 -11.62
C ALA A 271 37.10 0.00 -12.43
N GLY A 272 38.14 -0.78 -12.77
CA GLY A 272 39.23 -0.22 -13.58
C GLY A 272 40.44 -1.11 -13.88
N ALA A 273 40.34 -2.44 -13.85
CA ALA A 273 41.47 -3.30 -14.21
C ALA A 273 41.03 -4.63 -14.88
N HIS A 274 40.26 -4.53 -15.96
CA HIS A 274 40.07 -5.64 -16.90
C HIS A 274 40.06 -5.11 -18.34
N HIS A 275 41.18 -4.52 -18.76
CA HIS A 275 41.48 -4.35 -20.17
C HIS A 275 43.00 -4.21 -20.37
N GLY A 276 43.65 -5.28 -20.83
CA GLY A 276 45.06 -5.20 -21.22
C GLY A 276 45.79 -6.53 -21.26
N LYS A 277 45.88 -7.10 -22.48
CA LYS A 277 46.94 -7.99 -22.98
C LYS A 277 46.86 -9.47 -22.56
N HIS A 278 45.99 -10.20 -23.27
CA HIS A 278 46.42 -11.45 -23.92
C HIS A 278 46.89 -11.10 -25.35
N GLU A 279 47.91 -11.83 -25.84
CA GLU A 279 48.59 -11.75 -27.16
C GLU A 279 49.82 -10.85 -27.28
N LYS A 280 51.01 -11.45 -27.12
CA LYS A 280 52.05 -11.63 -28.17
C LYS A 280 53.35 -12.14 -27.55
N GLY A 281 53.98 -13.13 -28.17
CA GLY A 281 55.42 -13.40 -28.01
C GLY A 281 55.79 -14.82 -27.58
N ARG A 282 55.61 -15.79 -28.48
CA ARG A 282 56.30 -17.09 -28.46
C ARG A 282 57.40 -17.05 -29.53
N SER A 283 58.64 -16.78 -29.12
CA SER A 283 59.92 -17.03 -29.81
C SER A 283 61.00 -16.60 -28.82
N GLY A 284 61.83 -17.46 -28.25
CA GLY A 284 62.89 -18.25 -28.86
C GLY A 284 64.10 -18.17 -27.90
N ASP A 285 65.02 -19.12 -28.03
CA ASP A 285 66.29 -19.31 -27.27
C ASP A 285 66.14 -19.95 -25.88
N ALA A 286 66.89 -20.98 -25.49
CA ALA A 286 67.91 -21.85 -26.10
C ALA A 286 67.95 -23.11 -25.21
N ALA A 287 67.95 -24.33 -25.75
CA ALA A 287 69.13 -25.18 -25.92
C ALA A 287 70.01 -25.37 -24.67
N GLU A 288 70.36 -26.64 -24.41
CA GLU A 288 71.53 -27.11 -23.64
C GLU A 288 71.35 -27.14 -22.10
N SER A 289 71.58 -28.20 -21.33
CA SER A 289 72.18 -29.53 -21.52
C SER A 289 71.99 -30.37 -20.24
N ALA A 290 72.12 -31.68 -20.41
CA ALA A 290 72.71 -32.66 -19.49
C ALA A 290 71.84 -33.29 -18.37
N ASP A 291 71.87 -34.63 -18.45
CA ASP A 291 71.60 -35.72 -17.50
C ASP A 291 70.16 -36.07 -17.09
#